data_AF-A0A0G1UZD7-F1
#
_entry.id   AF-A0A0G1UZD7-F1
#
_cell.length_a   1.000
_cell.length_b   1.000
_cell.length_c   1.000
_cell.angle_alpha   90.00
_cell.angle_beta   90.00
_cell.angle_gamma   90.00
#
_symmetry.space_group_name_H-M   'P 1'
#
loop_
_entity.id
_entity.type
_entity.pdbx_description
1 polymer ?
#
loop_
_entity_poly.entity_id
_entity_poly.type
_entity_poly.pdbx_seq_one_letter_code
_entity_poly.pdbx_strand_id
1 'polypeptide(L)'
;MTKKLLTLTITIPLLLLLFTITNRRHLVGTAQAIGDLTVDWGPGILEGQPIFTVSNMAPGQTETRTVTVSNGASSSRPLGIRGIEVSDTGNLSDVLLLEIKENGVSLYLNSLSQFFLDTVNPDTGIPFSTLASGASATYEFIVTFDPDAGDQFQDQSVVFDLKIGIFVELPEACQNIQFTQPPIFGTQNRDRLHGGNGRQLIVSFEGNDVISGGNAGDCILGGQGNDVISGGNGPDIIDTGEGDDRITGGNGNDIVMAGPGADRIEGGNGHDQVFGQEGNDILKGGNGNDTLDGGPDTDSADGQLGTDTCDAETETHCEL
;
A
#
# COMPACT_ATOMS: atom_id res chain seq x y z
N MET A 1 52.86 -3.78 64.91
CA MET A 1 52.42 -5.04 64.25
C MET A 1 51.29 -4.70 63.30
N THR A 2 51.44 -5.17 62.06
CA THR A 2 50.70 -4.90 60.82
C THR A 2 49.20 -4.57 60.95
N LYS A 3 48.81 -3.36 60.50
CA LYS A 3 47.42 -2.97 60.27
C LYS A 3 46.89 -3.77 59.06
N LYS A 4 45.92 -4.65 59.29
CA LYS A 4 45.17 -5.36 58.24
C LYS A 4 44.35 -4.34 57.45
N LEU A 5 44.63 -4.21 56.16
CA LEU A 5 43.78 -3.53 55.20
C LEU A 5 42.57 -4.45 54.95
N LEU A 6 41.39 -4.04 55.42
CA LEU A 6 40.14 -4.76 55.14
C LEU A 6 39.60 -4.22 53.82
N THR A 7 39.76 -4.99 52.75
CA THR A 7 39.20 -4.71 51.44
C THR A 7 37.69 -4.95 51.51
N LEU A 8 36.89 -3.89 51.50
CA LEU A 8 35.44 -3.97 51.45
C LEU A 8 35.01 -4.16 49.98
N THR A 9 34.78 -5.40 49.57
CA THR A 9 34.15 -5.71 48.28
C THR A 9 32.66 -5.37 48.36
N ILE A 10 32.28 -4.21 47.85
CA ILE A 10 30.88 -3.86 47.61
C ILE A 10 30.44 -4.55 46.31
N THR A 11 29.76 -5.68 46.43
CA THR A 11 29.02 -6.28 45.32
C THR A 11 27.74 -5.45 45.10
N ILE A 12 27.77 -4.58 44.10
CA ILE A 12 26.56 -3.94 43.57
C ILE A 12 25.89 -5.02 42.70
N PRO A 13 24.64 -5.45 42.99
CA PRO A 13 23.94 -6.32 42.06
C PRO A 13 23.68 -5.49 40.81
N LEU A 14 24.36 -5.87 39.72
CA LEU A 14 24.07 -5.39 38.38
C LEU A 14 22.65 -5.88 38.07
N LEU A 15 21.66 -5.02 38.33
CA LEU A 15 20.30 -5.21 37.86
C LEU A 15 20.38 -5.14 36.34
N LEU A 16 20.53 -6.31 35.73
CA LEU A 16 20.46 -6.52 34.30
C LEU A 16 19.02 -6.19 33.90
N LEU A 17 18.73 -4.90 33.66
CA LEU A 17 17.56 -4.55 32.86
C LEU A 17 17.84 -5.17 31.49
N LEU A 18 17.24 -6.33 31.24
CA LEU A 18 16.92 -6.75 29.89
C LEU A 18 15.98 -5.69 29.33
N PHE A 19 16.54 -4.59 28.85
CA PHE A 19 15.95 -3.95 27.69
C PHE A 19 16.10 -4.97 26.59
N THR A 20 15.04 -5.72 26.34
CA THR A 20 14.75 -6.19 25.00
C THR A 20 14.72 -4.94 24.14
N ILE A 21 15.89 -4.57 23.60
CA ILE A 21 15.95 -3.87 22.34
C ILE A 21 15.31 -4.87 21.39
N THR A 22 13.98 -4.79 21.27
CA THR A 22 13.30 -5.24 20.06
C THR A 22 13.92 -4.36 18.99
N ASN A 23 15.04 -4.83 18.43
CA ASN A 23 15.37 -4.58 17.04
C ASN A 23 14.11 -5.01 16.29
N ARG A 24 13.15 -4.11 16.14
CA ARG A 24 12.29 -4.11 14.97
C ARG A 24 13.25 -3.83 13.84
N ARG A 25 13.96 -4.88 13.42
CA ARG A 25 14.38 -4.98 12.03
C ARG A 25 13.07 -4.75 11.30
N HIS A 26 12.96 -3.62 10.61
CA HIS A 26 12.00 -3.50 9.54
C HIS A 26 12.20 -4.76 8.71
N LEU A 27 11.25 -5.68 8.80
CA LEU A 27 11.23 -6.89 8.00
C LEU A 27 10.95 -6.41 6.58
N VAL A 28 12.03 -6.12 5.87
CA VAL A 28 12.03 -5.93 4.43
C VAL A 28 11.76 -7.32 3.86
N GLY A 29 10.48 -7.59 3.52
CA GLY A 29 9.97 -8.88 3.09
C GLY A 29 9.47 -9.74 4.29
N THR A 30 8.42 -10.55 4.22
CA THR A 30 7.70 -11.18 3.09
C THR A 30 6.31 -11.64 3.60
N ALA A 31 5.35 -11.93 2.70
CA ALA A 31 4.09 -12.67 2.98
C ALA A 31 3.05 -12.15 4.01
N GLN A 32 2.62 -10.88 3.97
CA GLN A 32 1.39 -10.48 4.67
C GLN A 32 0.21 -10.42 3.71
N ALA A 33 -0.85 -11.14 4.04
CA ALA A 33 -2.14 -10.87 3.45
C ALA A 33 -2.54 -9.43 3.80
N ILE A 34 -2.89 -8.68 2.78
CA ILE A 34 -3.19 -7.25 2.90
C ILE A 34 -4.66 -7.10 3.30
N GLY A 35 -4.95 -6.32 4.33
CA GLY A 35 -6.30 -6.10 4.83
C GLY A 35 -6.94 -7.40 5.33
N ASP A 36 -8.12 -7.72 4.80
CA ASP A 36 -8.90 -8.93 5.15
C ASP A 36 -8.55 -10.17 4.33
N LEU A 37 -7.50 -10.14 3.52
CA LEU A 37 -7.07 -11.32 2.78
C LEU A 37 -6.42 -12.34 3.72
N THR A 38 -6.40 -13.60 3.30
CA THR A 38 -5.55 -14.64 3.90
C THR A 38 -4.87 -15.40 2.76
N VAL A 39 -3.59 -15.70 2.93
CA VAL A 39 -2.79 -16.40 1.92
C VAL A 39 -2.21 -17.68 2.52
N ASP A 40 -2.55 -18.81 1.94
CA ASP A 40 -1.92 -20.10 2.18
C ASP A 40 -0.88 -20.35 1.08
N TRP A 41 0.40 -20.22 1.43
CA TRP A 41 1.55 -20.40 0.52
C TRP A 41 1.85 -21.87 0.19
N GLY A 42 1.03 -22.79 0.68
CA GLY A 42 1.18 -24.22 0.46
C GLY A 42 2.09 -24.89 1.50
N PRO A 43 2.21 -26.23 1.43
CA PRO A 43 2.86 -27.01 2.47
C PRO A 43 4.35 -26.70 2.58
N GLY A 44 4.80 -26.37 3.80
CA GLY A 44 6.20 -26.21 4.15
C GLY A 44 6.77 -24.80 3.95
N ILE A 45 5.98 -23.84 3.48
CA ILE A 45 6.36 -22.43 3.40
C ILE A 45 5.77 -21.70 4.61
N LEU A 46 6.63 -21.21 5.49
CA LEU A 46 6.22 -20.34 6.59
C LEU A 46 6.26 -18.88 6.14
N GLU A 47 5.37 -18.07 6.71
CA GLU A 47 5.42 -16.62 6.57
C GLU A 47 6.82 -16.09 6.90
N GLY A 48 7.38 -15.24 6.02
CA GLY A 48 8.74 -14.72 6.17
C GLY A 48 9.84 -15.51 5.45
N GLN A 49 9.53 -16.63 4.77
CA GLN A 49 10.51 -17.41 3.98
C GLN A 49 10.33 -17.17 2.47
N PRO A 50 11.41 -17.16 1.67
CA PRO A 50 11.31 -17.12 0.21
C PRO A 50 10.49 -18.28 -0.32
N ILE A 51 9.57 -17.99 -1.24
CA ILE A 51 8.70 -19.00 -1.85
C ILE A 51 9.49 -19.88 -2.82
N PHE A 52 10.45 -19.30 -3.54
CA PHE A 52 11.27 -20.00 -4.51
C PHE A 52 12.75 -19.92 -4.15
N THR A 53 13.37 -21.10 -4.07
CA THR A 53 14.82 -21.27 -4.05
C THR A 53 15.14 -22.26 -5.16
N VAL A 54 15.44 -21.74 -6.34
CA VAL A 54 15.76 -22.56 -7.51
C VAL A 54 17.28 -22.69 -7.59
N SER A 55 17.76 -23.91 -7.45
CA SER A 55 19.18 -24.25 -7.56
C SER A 55 19.34 -25.59 -8.27
N ASN A 56 20.32 -25.71 -9.16
CA ASN A 56 20.65 -26.96 -9.86
C ASN A 56 19.48 -27.57 -10.66
N MET A 57 18.57 -26.74 -11.16
CA MET A 57 17.50 -27.18 -12.04
C MET A 57 18.09 -27.49 -13.42
N ALA A 58 17.83 -28.69 -13.95
CA ALA A 58 18.30 -29.09 -15.28
C ALA A 58 17.40 -28.50 -16.39
N PRO A 59 17.92 -28.31 -17.62
CA PRO A 59 17.10 -27.84 -18.75
C PRO A 59 15.81 -28.65 -18.93
N GLY A 60 14.68 -27.94 -19.00
CA GLY A 60 13.33 -28.50 -19.10
C GLY A 60 12.75 -29.05 -17.79
N GLN A 61 13.46 -28.98 -16.66
CA GLN A 61 12.84 -29.24 -15.36
C GLN A 61 11.89 -28.11 -14.97
N THR A 62 10.87 -28.49 -14.21
CA THR A 62 9.83 -27.60 -13.72
C THR A 62 9.66 -27.77 -12.22
N GLU A 63 9.46 -26.67 -11.52
CA GLU A 63 8.98 -26.63 -10.14
C GLU A 63 7.64 -25.90 -10.09
N THR A 64 6.68 -26.47 -9.36
CA THR A 64 5.34 -25.90 -9.21
C THR A 64 5.04 -25.63 -7.74
N ARG A 65 4.50 -24.44 -7.47
CA ARG A 65 3.96 -24.05 -6.17
C ARG A 65 2.50 -23.66 -6.33
N THR A 66 1.67 -24.15 -5.42
CA THR A 66 0.24 -23.83 -5.38
C THR A 66 -0.03 -22.95 -4.17
N VAL A 67 -0.64 -21.80 -4.40
CA VAL A 67 -0.98 -20.81 -3.38
C VAL A 67 -2.49 -20.60 -3.40
N THR A 68 -3.12 -20.53 -2.24
CA THR A 68 -4.55 -20.21 -2.13
C THR A 68 -4.71 -18.87 -1.44
N VAL A 69 -5.48 -17.97 -2.04
CA VAL A 69 -5.85 -16.68 -1.44
C VAL A 69 -7.32 -16.74 -1.11
N SER A 70 -7.71 -16.33 0.09
CA SER A 70 -9.11 -16.20 0.49
C SER A 70 -9.42 -14.78 0.92
N ASN A 71 -10.59 -14.29 0.51
CA ASN A 71 -11.08 -12.97 0.87
C ASN A 71 -12.02 -13.06 2.08
N GLY A 72 -11.58 -12.57 3.24
CA GLY A 72 -12.37 -12.48 4.45
C GLY A 72 -13.21 -11.21 4.58
N ALA A 73 -13.11 -10.28 3.63
CA ALA A 73 -13.91 -9.06 3.61
C ALA A 73 -15.38 -9.35 3.26
N SER A 74 -16.24 -8.42 3.64
CA SER A 74 -17.65 -8.38 3.27
C SER A 74 -17.90 -7.92 1.83
N SER A 75 -16.88 -7.39 1.16
CA SER A 75 -16.92 -6.99 -0.24
C SER A 75 -15.84 -7.72 -1.06
N SER A 76 -15.78 -7.43 -2.35
CA SER A 76 -14.80 -8.02 -3.27
C SER A 76 -13.43 -7.32 -3.15
N ARG A 77 -12.34 -8.07 -3.38
CA ARG A 77 -10.98 -7.54 -3.38
C ARG A 77 -10.30 -7.79 -4.72
N PRO A 78 -9.90 -6.74 -5.47
CA PRO A 78 -9.04 -6.92 -6.64
C PRO A 78 -7.69 -7.46 -6.18
N LEU A 79 -7.23 -8.55 -6.78
CA LEU A 79 -5.96 -9.18 -6.41
C LEU A 79 -4.89 -8.87 -7.43
N GLY A 80 -3.64 -8.96 -7.00
CA GLY A 80 -2.49 -8.92 -7.89
C GLY A 80 -1.25 -9.43 -7.22
N ILE A 81 -0.18 -9.47 -8.01
CA ILE A 81 1.10 -10.00 -7.57
C ILE A 81 2.28 -9.13 -8.02
N ARG A 82 3.32 -9.13 -7.18
CA ARG A 82 4.65 -8.66 -7.56
C ARG A 82 5.74 -9.63 -7.15
N GLY A 83 6.82 -9.65 -7.91
CA GLY A 83 8.05 -10.37 -7.60
C GLY A 83 8.97 -9.55 -6.71
N ILE A 84 9.71 -10.22 -5.83
CA ILE A 84 10.80 -9.63 -5.08
C ILE A 84 12.03 -10.49 -5.32
N GLU A 85 12.93 -10.00 -6.17
CA GLU A 85 14.22 -10.63 -6.36
C GLU A 85 15.06 -10.48 -5.08
N VAL A 86 15.47 -11.59 -4.49
CA VAL A 86 16.34 -11.62 -3.29
C VAL A 86 17.80 -11.79 -3.70
N SER A 87 18.05 -12.68 -4.66
CA SER A 87 19.36 -12.86 -5.28
C SER A 87 19.24 -13.61 -6.60
N ASP A 88 20.01 -13.21 -7.60
CA ASP A 88 20.25 -13.98 -8.82
C ASP A 88 21.75 -14.11 -9.07
N THR A 89 22.30 -15.31 -8.91
CA THR A 89 23.69 -15.57 -9.25
C THR A 89 23.79 -15.97 -10.71
N GLY A 90 24.51 -15.19 -11.52
CA GLY A 90 24.80 -15.56 -12.90
C GLY A 90 23.62 -15.39 -13.87
N ASN A 91 22.65 -14.55 -13.52
CA ASN A 91 21.48 -14.20 -14.34
C ASN A 91 20.64 -15.43 -14.72
N LEU A 92 20.44 -16.36 -13.77
CA LEU A 92 19.61 -17.53 -13.98
C LEU A 92 18.15 -17.13 -14.29
N SER A 93 17.67 -16.00 -13.77
CA SER A 93 16.31 -15.50 -14.03
C SER A 93 16.01 -15.22 -15.52
N ASP A 94 17.04 -14.99 -16.34
CA ASP A 94 16.87 -14.77 -17.79
C ASP A 94 16.48 -16.05 -18.55
N VAL A 95 16.78 -17.22 -18.00
CA VAL A 95 16.52 -18.53 -18.61
C VAL A 95 15.52 -19.37 -17.82
N LEU A 96 14.91 -18.79 -16.80
CA LEU A 96 13.75 -19.37 -16.12
C LEU A 96 12.48 -18.74 -16.67
N LEU A 97 11.56 -19.56 -17.15
CA LEU A 97 10.22 -19.16 -17.54
C LEU A 97 9.28 -19.29 -16.35
N LEU A 98 8.55 -18.22 -16.03
CA LEU A 98 7.49 -18.22 -15.04
C LEU A 98 6.15 -18.26 -15.75
N GLU A 99 5.38 -19.33 -15.53
CA GLU A 99 3.96 -19.39 -15.85
C GLU A 99 3.14 -19.23 -14.57
N ILE A 100 2.19 -18.29 -14.57
CA ILE A 100 1.22 -18.10 -13.48
C ILE A 100 -0.15 -18.50 -13.98
N LYS A 101 -0.80 -19.44 -13.29
CA LYS A 101 -2.19 -19.83 -13.57
C LYS A 101 -3.11 -19.44 -12.44
N GLU A 102 -4.30 -18.98 -12.77
CA GLU A 102 -5.41 -18.81 -11.85
C GLU A 102 -6.49 -19.85 -12.19
N ASN A 103 -6.80 -20.73 -11.24
CA ASN A 103 -7.77 -21.82 -11.43
C ASN A 103 -7.52 -22.65 -12.71
N GLY A 104 -6.24 -22.87 -13.05
CA GLY A 104 -5.80 -23.61 -14.24
C GLY A 104 -5.72 -22.81 -15.54
N VAL A 105 -6.10 -21.53 -15.56
CA VAL A 105 -6.01 -20.64 -16.72
C VAL A 105 -4.72 -19.82 -16.67
N SER A 106 -3.93 -19.83 -17.74
CA SER A 106 -2.67 -19.07 -17.82
C SER A 106 -2.94 -17.56 -17.87
N LEU A 107 -2.40 -16.83 -16.90
CA LEU A 107 -2.50 -15.38 -16.78
C LEU A 107 -1.21 -14.67 -17.21
N TYR A 108 -0.08 -15.30 -16.97
CA TYR A 108 1.23 -14.75 -17.26
C TYR A 108 2.19 -15.85 -17.72
N LEU A 109 2.99 -15.56 -18.73
CA LEU A 109 4.02 -16.44 -19.25
C LEU A 109 5.14 -15.63 -19.90
N ASN A 110 6.23 -15.42 -19.18
CA ASN A 110 7.46 -14.77 -19.67
C ASN A 110 8.68 -15.24 -18.86
N SER A 111 9.86 -14.69 -19.11
CA SER A 111 11.03 -14.93 -18.25
C SER A 111 10.82 -14.38 -16.84
N LEU A 112 11.52 -14.96 -15.87
CA LEU A 112 11.51 -14.50 -14.48
C LEU A 112 12.13 -13.10 -14.35
N SER A 113 13.15 -12.78 -15.15
CA SER A 113 13.70 -11.42 -15.22
C SER A 113 12.68 -10.39 -15.73
N GLN A 114 11.88 -10.74 -16.74
CA GLN A 114 10.80 -9.88 -17.22
C GLN A 114 9.72 -9.69 -16.14
N PHE A 115 9.41 -10.73 -15.37
CA PHE A 115 8.45 -10.62 -14.25
C PHE A 115 8.90 -9.62 -13.18
N PHE A 116 10.20 -9.60 -12.85
CA PHE A 116 10.71 -8.60 -11.91
C PHE A 116 10.63 -7.19 -12.50
N LEU A 117 10.92 -7.01 -13.79
CA LEU A 117 10.80 -5.72 -14.49
C LEU A 117 9.36 -5.22 -14.55
N ASP A 118 8.43 -6.13 -14.85
CA ASP A 118 7.01 -5.80 -14.92
C ASP A 118 6.51 -5.36 -13.53
N THR A 119 7.03 -5.93 -12.45
CA THR A 119 6.48 -5.74 -11.09
C THR A 119 7.28 -4.83 -10.16
N VAL A 120 8.20 -4.01 -10.70
CA VAL A 120 9.06 -3.11 -9.91
C VAL A 120 8.27 -2.06 -9.12
N ASN A 121 7.24 -1.48 -9.75
CA ASN A 121 6.49 -0.39 -9.15
C ASN A 121 5.17 -0.90 -8.53
N PRO A 122 4.67 -0.26 -7.47
CA PRO A 122 3.35 -0.57 -6.90
C PRO A 122 2.24 -0.50 -7.96
N ASP A 123 2.41 0.34 -8.99
CA ASP A 123 1.43 0.58 -10.05
C ASP A 123 1.56 -0.38 -11.24
N THR A 124 2.59 -1.25 -11.24
CA THR A 124 2.90 -2.14 -12.37
C THR A 124 2.78 -3.63 -12.01
N GLY A 125 2.17 -3.96 -10.87
CA GLY A 125 1.89 -5.36 -10.51
C GLY A 125 1.09 -6.11 -11.57
N ILE A 126 1.19 -7.44 -11.60
CA ILE A 126 0.35 -8.26 -12.48
C ILE A 126 -1.03 -8.41 -11.83
N PRO A 127 -2.11 -7.94 -12.46
CA PRO A 127 -3.45 -8.09 -11.91
C PRO A 127 -3.90 -9.56 -12.00
N PHE A 128 -4.56 -10.02 -10.96
CA PHE A 128 -5.35 -11.25 -10.92
C PHE A 128 -6.84 -10.90 -11.00
N SER A 129 -7.71 -11.92 -10.96
CA SER A 129 -9.14 -11.65 -10.87
C SER A 129 -9.54 -11.02 -9.53
N THR A 130 -10.63 -10.27 -9.55
CA THR A 130 -11.27 -9.75 -8.34
C THR A 130 -11.93 -10.90 -7.57
N LEU A 131 -11.49 -11.10 -6.34
CA LEU A 131 -11.98 -12.18 -5.48
C LEU A 131 -13.21 -11.73 -4.70
N ALA A 132 -14.35 -12.37 -4.93
CA ALA A 132 -15.60 -12.06 -4.24
C ALA A 132 -15.51 -12.29 -2.71
N SER A 133 -16.40 -11.63 -1.95
CA SER A 133 -16.50 -11.81 -0.49
C SER A 133 -16.65 -13.30 -0.11
N GLY A 134 -15.85 -13.75 0.87
CA GLY A 134 -15.85 -15.12 1.38
C GLY A 134 -15.34 -16.18 0.40
N ALA A 135 -14.88 -15.79 -0.79
CA ALA A 135 -14.37 -16.72 -1.80
C ALA A 135 -12.86 -16.99 -1.62
N SER A 136 -12.40 -18.06 -2.26
CA SER A 136 -10.99 -18.40 -2.38
C SER A 136 -10.63 -18.67 -3.84
N ALA A 137 -9.42 -18.29 -4.25
CA ALA A 137 -8.84 -18.61 -5.54
C ALA A 137 -7.51 -19.34 -5.36
N THR A 138 -7.22 -20.26 -6.27
CA THR A 138 -5.97 -21.02 -6.28
C THR A 138 -5.10 -20.59 -7.46
N TYR A 139 -3.84 -20.31 -7.15
CA TYR A 139 -2.83 -19.88 -8.08
C TYR A 139 -1.73 -20.94 -8.17
N GLU A 140 -1.32 -21.27 -9.39
CA GLU A 140 -0.18 -22.15 -9.64
C GLU A 140 0.96 -21.34 -10.25
N PHE A 141 2.10 -21.34 -9.56
CA PHE A 141 3.34 -20.72 -9.99
C PHE A 141 4.26 -21.82 -10.49
N ILE A 142 4.53 -21.81 -11.78
CA ILE A 142 5.26 -22.86 -12.48
C ILE A 142 6.54 -22.24 -13.03
N VAL A 143 7.68 -22.57 -12.42
CA VAL A 143 8.99 -22.15 -12.88
C VAL A 143 9.60 -23.27 -13.70
N THR A 144 9.90 -23.02 -14.96
CA THR A 144 10.51 -23.99 -15.87
C THR A 144 11.86 -23.46 -16.36
N PHE A 145 12.90 -24.29 -16.26
CA PHE A 145 14.18 -23.98 -16.87
C PHE A 145 14.07 -24.14 -18.38
N ASP A 146 14.46 -23.11 -19.14
CA ASP A 146 14.44 -23.11 -20.60
C ASP A 146 15.18 -24.34 -21.16
N PRO A 147 14.50 -25.27 -21.87
CA PRO A 147 15.14 -26.46 -22.45
C PRO A 147 16.29 -26.15 -23.42
N ASP A 148 16.27 -24.97 -24.05
CA ASP A 148 17.28 -24.55 -25.02
C ASP A 148 18.45 -23.79 -24.37
N ALA A 149 18.36 -23.50 -23.06
CA ALA A 149 19.44 -22.87 -22.33
C ALA A 149 20.58 -23.86 -22.07
N GLY A 150 21.80 -23.40 -22.34
CA GLY A 150 23.02 -24.21 -22.19
C GLY A 150 23.44 -24.42 -20.74
N ASP A 151 24.40 -25.32 -20.54
CA ASP A 151 24.88 -25.76 -19.22
C ASP A 151 25.61 -24.68 -18.39
N GLN A 152 25.85 -23.49 -18.95
CA GLN A 152 26.54 -22.40 -18.24
C GLN A 152 25.80 -21.88 -16.99
N PHE A 153 24.51 -22.20 -16.86
CA PHE A 153 23.69 -21.84 -15.71
C PHE A 153 23.54 -22.99 -14.69
N GLN A 154 24.20 -24.13 -14.93
CA GLN A 154 24.34 -25.17 -13.90
C GLN A 154 25.12 -24.62 -12.70
N ASP A 155 24.79 -25.08 -11.49
CA ASP A 155 25.31 -24.58 -10.21
C ASP A 155 24.95 -23.13 -9.84
N GLN A 156 24.14 -22.44 -10.66
CA GLN A 156 23.57 -21.14 -10.30
C GLN A 156 22.31 -21.29 -9.45
N SER A 157 21.99 -20.23 -8.72
CA SER A 157 20.78 -20.13 -7.93
C SER A 157 20.07 -18.79 -8.09
N VAL A 158 18.75 -18.83 -8.13
CA VAL A 158 17.91 -17.65 -7.92
C VAL A 158 17.04 -17.88 -6.69
N VAL A 159 16.95 -16.85 -5.86
CA VAL A 159 16.05 -16.80 -4.71
C VAL A 159 15.16 -15.60 -4.90
N PHE A 160 13.86 -15.83 -4.84
CA PHE A 160 12.90 -14.76 -4.94
C PHE A 160 11.66 -15.05 -4.10
N ASP A 161 10.99 -13.97 -3.74
CA ASP A 161 9.72 -13.98 -3.04
C ASP A 161 8.61 -13.45 -3.96
N LEU A 162 7.38 -13.70 -3.56
CA LEU A 162 6.18 -13.18 -4.18
C LEU A 162 5.38 -12.43 -3.13
N LYS A 163 4.83 -11.29 -3.52
CA LYS A 163 3.78 -10.63 -2.74
C LYS A 163 2.50 -10.67 -3.53
N ILE A 164 1.57 -11.49 -3.05
CA ILE A 164 0.18 -11.48 -3.50
C ILE A 164 -0.59 -10.63 -2.52
N GLY A 165 -1.38 -9.70 -3.03
CA GLY A 165 -2.14 -8.77 -2.22
C GLY A 165 -3.21 -8.06 -3.01
N ILE A 166 -3.65 -6.93 -2.49
CA ILE A 166 -4.66 -6.12 -3.15
C ILE A 166 -4.01 -5.35 -4.29
N PHE A 167 -4.62 -5.42 -5.48
CA PHE A 167 -4.25 -4.63 -6.64
C PHE A 167 -5.17 -3.42 -6.70
N VAL A 168 -4.61 -2.22 -6.63
CA VAL A 168 -5.38 -0.98 -6.70
C VAL A 168 -4.98 -0.26 -7.97
N GLU A 169 -5.96 0.00 -8.83
CA GLU A 169 -5.79 0.94 -9.92
C GLU A 169 -5.75 2.35 -9.33
N LEU A 170 -4.65 3.06 -9.52
CA LEU A 170 -4.51 4.39 -8.97
C LEU A 170 -5.36 5.40 -9.76
N PRO A 171 -6.05 6.33 -9.07
CA PRO A 171 -6.61 7.51 -9.70
C PRO A 171 -5.56 8.25 -10.51
N GLU A 172 -5.94 8.86 -11.63
CA GLU A 172 -5.00 9.56 -12.55
C GLU A 172 -4.12 10.57 -11.80
N ALA A 173 -4.69 11.26 -10.82
CA ALA A 173 -3.98 12.20 -9.95
C ALA A 173 -2.80 11.54 -9.21
N CYS A 174 -2.93 10.28 -8.77
CA CYS A 174 -1.91 9.56 -8.03
C CYS A 174 -0.88 8.83 -8.90
N GLN A 175 -1.15 8.58 -10.19
CA GLN A 175 -0.30 7.75 -11.07
C GLN A 175 1.13 8.32 -11.29
N ASN A 176 1.34 9.62 -11.06
CA ASN A 176 2.64 10.26 -11.24
C ASN A 176 3.44 10.40 -9.92
N ILE A 177 2.90 9.93 -8.81
CA ILE A 177 3.57 10.00 -7.51
C ILE A 177 4.60 8.88 -7.41
N GLN A 178 5.86 9.26 -7.22
CA GLN A 178 6.93 8.31 -6.89
C GLN A 178 6.88 8.01 -5.39
N PHE A 179 6.09 7.02 -4.96
CA PHE A 179 5.99 6.64 -3.54
C PHE A 179 7.35 6.24 -2.98
N THR A 180 7.65 6.69 -1.75
CA THR A 180 8.92 6.41 -1.09
C THR A 180 8.78 5.41 0.06
N GLN A 181 7.54 5.06 0.41
CA GLN A 181 7.19 4.07 1.40
C GLN A 181 6.33 2.95 0.79
N PRO A 182 6.33 1.73 1.36
CA PRO A 182 5.40 0.68 0.95
C PRO A 182 3.95 1.09 1.21
N PRO A 183 2.98 0.80 0.32
CA PRO A 183 1.57 1.12 0.55
C PRO A 183 1.02 0.60 1.88
N ILE A 184 0.09 1.35 2.47
CA ILE A 184 -0.68 0.99 3.66
C ILE A 184 -2.09 0.67 3.23
N PHE A 185 -2.62 -0.44 3.74
CA PHE A 185 -3.97 -0.89 3.45
C PHE A 185 -4.74 -1.13 4.74
N GLY A 186 -5.98 -0.65 4.79
CA GLY A 186 -6.95 -0.97 5.83
C GLY A 186 -7.66 -2.29 5.60
N THR A 187 -8.75 -2.48 6.33
CA THR A 187 -9.64 -3.63 6.35
C THR A 187 -11.07 -3.15 6.10
N GLN A 188 -12.05 -4.04 6.19
CA GLN A 188 -13.48 -3.67 6.18
C GLN A 188 -13.98 -3.03 7.49
N ASN A 189 -13.11 -2.97 8.51
CA ASN A 189 -13.47 -2.48 9.83
C ASN A 189 -12.90 -1.09 10.03
N ARG A 190 -13.37 -0.42 11.09
CA ARG A 190 -12.78 0.83 11.52
C ARG A 190 -11.27 0.71 11.80
N ASP A 191 -10.49 1.40 10.99
CA ASP A 191 -9.04 1.44 11.03
C ASP A 191 -8.48 2.78 11.51
N ARG A 192 -7.19 2.75 11.87
CA ARG A 192 -6.40 3.95 12.19
C ARG A 192 -5.07 3.87 11.46
N LEU A 193 -4.94 4.64 10.39
CA LEU A 193 -3.84 4.56 9.44
C LEU A 193 -2.97 5.82 9.49
N HIS A 194 -1.65 5.67 9.34
CA HIS A 194 -0.70 6.79 9.37
C HIS A 194 0.50 6.57 8.43
N GLY A 195 0.74 7.47 7.49
CA GLY A 195 1.77 7.35 6.45
C GLY A 195 3.19 7.79 6.85
N GLY A 196 3.32 8.70 7.82
CA GLY A 196 4.60 9.05 8.42
C GLY A 196 5.32 10.21 7.72
N ASN A 197 6.54 9.98 7.19
CA ASN A 197 7.43 11.07 6.74
C ASN A 197 7.68 11.14 5.23
N GLY A 198 7.29 10.14 4.47
CA GLY A 198 7.59 10.06 3.05
C GLY A 198 6.35 9.70 2.28
N ARG A 199 6.31 10.10 1.00
CA ARG A 199 5.17 9.90 0.10
C ARG A 199 4.64 8.47 0.18
N GLN A 200 3.39 8.38 0.61
CA GLN A 200 2.70 7.18 1.00
C GLN A 200 1.44 7.00 0.15
N LEU A 201 1.19 5.76 -0.27
CA LEU A 201 -0.15 5.34 -0.72
C LEU A 201 -0.89 4.74 0.47
N ILE A 202 -2.08 5.26 0.80
CA ILE A 202 -2.96 4.73 1.84
C ILE A 202 -4.30 4.36 1.19
N VAL A 203 -4.79 3.14 1.44
CA VAL A 203 -6.09 2.68 0.94
C VAL A 203 -6.85 2.00 2.08
N SER A 204 -7.91 2.60 2.59
CA SER A 204 -8.61 2.09 3.79
C SER A 204 -9.63 0.99 3.51
N PHE A 205 -10.33 1.07 2.38
CA PHE A 205 -11.50 0.24 2.03
C PHE A 205 -12.77 0.63 2.78
N GLU A 206 -13.39 -0.28 3.53
CA GLU A 206 -14.65 0.01 4.21
C GLU A 206 -14.40 0.28 5.68
N GLY A 207 -15.22 1.12 6.30
CA GLY A 207 -15.07 1.41 7.71
C GLY A 207 -15.41 2.86 8.00
N ASN A 208 -15.27 3.25 9.27
CA ASN A 208 -15.36 4.66 9.63
C ASN A 208 -14.00 5.05 10.19
N ASP A 209 -13.08 5.33 9.30
CA ASP A 209 -11.66 5.27 9.53
C ASP A 209 -11.09 6.59 10.02
N VAL A 210 -9.87 6.52 10.52
CA VAL A 210 -9.10 7.70 10.90
C VAL A 210 -7.74 7.62 10.23
N ILE A 211 -7.50 8.54 9.30
CA ILE A 211 -6.37 8.47 8.38
C ILE A 211 -5.55 9.75 8.47
N SER A 212 -4.23 9.60 8.49
CA SER A 212 -3.27 10.70 8.44
C SER A 212 -2.15 10.39 7.45
N GLY A 213 -2.03 11.18 6.38
CA GLY A 213 -0.91 11.04 5.42
C GLY A 213 0.43 11.29 6.11
N GLY A 214 0.57 12.45 6.73
CA GLY A 214 1.72 12.79 7.56
C GLY A 214 2.56 13.87 6.92
N ASN A 215 3.71 13.53 6.35
CA ASN A 215 4.55 14.48 5.63
C ASN A 215 4.87 13.98 4.22
N ALA A 216 5.16 14.94 3.35
CA ALA A 216 5.32 14.81 1.91
C ALA A 216 3.98 14.53 1.22
N GLY A 217 3.94 14.71 -0.11
CA GLY A 217 2.69 14.51 -0.87
C GLY A 217 2.28 13.05 -0.94
N ASP A 218 1.17 12.73 -0.26
CA ASP A 218 0.59 11.41 -0.12
C ASP A 218 -0.60 11.21 -1.07
N CYS A 219 -0.96 9.95 -1.33
CA CYS A 219 -2.21 9.57 -1.99
C CYS A 219 -3.04 8.76 -1.01
N ILE A 220 -4.22 9.26 -0.66
CA ILE A 220 -5.11 8.67 0.33
C ILE A 220 -6.44 8.32 -0.34
N LEU A 221 -6.81 7.05 -0.29
CA LEU A 221 -8.09 6.51 -0.78
C LEU A 221 -8.90 6.00 0.43
N GLY A 222 -9.92 6.75 0.84
CA GLY A 222 -10.80 6.49 1.99
C GLY A 222 -11.65 5.23 1.80
N GLY A 223 -12.43 5.19 0.72
CA GLY A 223 -13.26 4.06 0.36
C GLY A 223 -14.70 4.25 0.83
N GLN A 224 -15.29 3.30 1.55
CA GLN A 224 -16.68 3.39 2.02
C GLN A 224 -16.77 3.64 3.52
N GLY A 225 -17.75 4.43 3.91
CA GLY A 225 -18.12 4.73 5.28
C GLY A 225 -17.63 6.12 5.71
N ASN A 226 -17.97 6.51 6.93
CA ASN A 226 -17.81 7.91 7.35
C ASN A 226 -16.42 8.11 7.97
N ASP A 227 -15.50 8.64 7.18
CA ASP A 227 -14.08 8.73 7.47
C ASP A 227 -13.68 10.09 8.06
N VAL A 228 -12.55 10.07 8.79
CA VAL A 228 -11.87 11.27 9.25
C VAL A 228 -10.46 11.28 8.69
N ILE A 229 -10.20 12.15 7.72
CA ILE A 229 -8.95 12.16 6.94
C ILE A 229 -8.20 13.47 7.13
N SER A 230 -6.89 13.38 7.31
CA SER A 230 -5.96 14.51 7.23
C SER A 230 -4.81 14.17 6.28
N GLY A 231 -4.58 15.00 5.25
CA GLY A 231 -3.42 14.87 4.37
C GLY A 231 -2.12 15.12 5.14
N GLY A 232 -2.01 16.30 5.74
CA GLY A 232 -0.92 16.63 6.65
C GLY A 232 -0.03 17.72 6.08
N ASN A 233 1.21 17.38 5.71
CA ASN A 233 2.15 18.32 5.10
C ASN A 233 2.59 17.82 3.73
N GLY A 234 2.72 18.72 2.77
CA GLY A 234 3.04 18.38 1.38
C GLY A 234 1.78 18.42 0.52
N PRO A 235 1.91 18.44 -0.81
CA PRO A 235 0.76 18.44 -1.70
C PRO A 235 0.14 17.04 -1.75
N ASP A 236 -0.99 16.87 -1.09
CA ASP A 236 -1.69 15.60 -0.92
C ASP A 236 -2.81 15.42 -1.93
N ILE A 237 -3.10 14.16 -2.28
CA ILE A 237 -4.26 13.78 -3.08
C ILE A 237 -5.13 12.89 -2.21
N ILE A 238 -6.36 13.33 -1.99
CA ILE A 238 -7.32 12.69 -1.09
C ILE A 238 -8.59 12.39 -1.89
N ASP A 239 -8.94 11.12 -1.97
CA ASP A 239 -10.23 10.62 -2.48
C ASP A 239 -10.88 9.87 -1.32
N THR A 240 -11.95 10.40 -0.74
CA THR A 240 -12.54 9.78 0.46
C THR A 240 -13.57 8.71 0.15
N GLY A 241 -14.22 8.79 -1.01
CA GLY A 241 -15.15 7.78 -1.51
C GLY A 241 -16.57 7.99 -1.01
N GLU A 242 -17.28 6.93 -0.63
CA GLU A 242 -18.69 7.04 -0.19
C GLU A 242 -18.79 7.23 1.32
N GLY A 243 -19.61 8.16 1.80
CA GLY A 243 -19.87 8.33 3.24
C GLY A 243 -20.02 9.79 3.62
N ASP A 244 -20.46 10.09 4.85
CA ASP A 244 -20.39 11.47 5.35
C ASP A 244 -19.03 11.72 5.99
N ASP A 245 -18.11 12.32 5.25
CA ASP A 245 -16.70 12.42 5.60
C ASP A 245 -16.32 13.75 6.26
N ARG A 246 -15.20 13.70 6.99
CA ARG A 246 -14.55 14.89 7.55
C ARG A 246 -13.10 14.95 7.12
N ILE A 247 -12.78 15.94 6.30
CA ILE A 247 -11.51 16.01 5.60
C ILE A 247 -10.76 17.29 5.94
N THR A 248 -9.45 17.19 6.04
CA THR A 248 -8.53 18.34 6.10
C THR A 248 -7.34 18.06 5.18
N GLY A 249 -7.14 18.87 4.13
CA GLY A 249 -5.97 18.74 3.24
C GLY A 249 -4.68 18.95 4.04
N GLY A 250 -4.53 20.13 4.64
CA GLY A 250 -3.45 20.41 5.58
C GLY A 250 -2.54 21.52 5.08
N ASN A 251 -1.25 21.27 4.94
CA ASN A 251 -0.30 22.22 4.37
C ASN A 251 0.18 21.69 3.02
N GLY A 252 0.08 22.46 1.96
CA GLY A 252 0.42 21.99 0.62
C GLY A 252 -0.63 22.46 -0.35
N ASN A 253 -0.37 22.28 -1.65
CA ASN A 253 -1.44 22.46 -2.63
C ASN A 253 -2.12 21.11 -2.78
N ASP A 254 -3.26 20.96 -2.14
CA ASP A 254 -3.93 19.67 -2.01
C ASP A 254 -5.01 19.51 -3.08
N ILE A 255 -5.31 18.26 -3.42
CA ILE A 255 -6.46 17.89 -4.24
C ILE A 255 -7.35 16.99 -3.40
N VAL A 256 -8.56 17.45 -3.11
CA VAL A 256 -9.55 16.72 -2.32
C VAL A 256 -10.78 16.42 -3.16
N MET A 257 -11.13 15.14 -3.25
CA MET A 257 -12.38 14.64 -3.84
C MET A 257 -13.12 13.92 -2.72
N ALA A 258 -14.26 14.46 -2.28
CA ALA A 258 -14.98 13.91 -1.14
C ALA A 258 -15.92 12.75 -1.50
N GLY A 259 -16.37 12.68 -2.77
CA GLY A 259 -17.18 11.55 -3.20
C GLY A 259 -18.65 11.70 -2.84
N PRO A 260 -19.44 10.60 -2.88
CA PRO A 260 -20.84 10.68 -2.49
C PRO A 260 -21.02 10.76 -0.97
N GLY A 261 -21.70 11.79 -0.47
CA GLY A 261 -21.72 12.06 0.96
C GLY A 261 -22.33 13.40 1.33
N ALA A 262 -22.58 13.64 2.62
CA ALA A 262 -22.72 15.01 3.12
C ALA A 262 -21.42 15.41 3.84
N ASP A 263 -20.48 15.93 3.07
CA ASP A 263 -19.09 16.04 3.47
C ASP A 263 -18.73 17.37 4.12
N ARG A 264 -17.65 17.35 4.90
CA ARG A 264 -17.08 18.54 5.53
C ARG A 264 -15.60 18.61 5.23
N ILE A 265 -15.23 19.58 4.40
CA ILE A 265 -13.90 19.69 3.82
C ILE A 265 -13.25 21.02 4.22
N GLU A 266 -11.97 20.96 4.57
CA GLU A 266 -11.10 22.13 4.78
C GLU A 266 -9.82 21.90 3.99
N GLY A 267 -9.56 22.70 2.95
CA GLY A 267 -8.35 22.61 2.12
C GLY A 267 -7.11 22.83 2.97
N GLY A 268 -7.03 23.98 3.64
CA GLY A 268 -6.01 24.26 4.64
C GLY A 268 -5.09 25.39 4.20
N ASN A 269 -3.78 25.14 4.10
CA ASN A 269 -2.80 26.12 3.66
C ASN A 269 -2.23 25.72 2.30
N GLY A 270 -2.45 26.53 1.29
CA GLY A 270 -1.88 26.34 -0.04
C GLY A 270 -2.86 26.76 -1.11
N HIS A 271 -2.62 26.37 -2.35
CA HIS A 271 -3.58 26.57 -3.43
C HIS A 271 -4.30 25.25 -3.65
N ASP A 272 -5.46 25.10 -3.02
CA ASP A 272 -6.15 23.83 -2.92
C ASP A 272 -7.22 23.69 -4.01
N GLN A 273 -7.45 22.45 -4.45
CA GLN A 273 -8.58 22.08 -5.30
C GLN A 273 -9.48 21.14 -4.49
N VAL A 274 -10.69 21.60 -4.20
CA VAL A 274 -11.65 20.87 -3.36
C VAL A 274 -12.92 20.61 -4.16
N PHE A 275 -13.27 19.34 -4.28
CA PHE A 275 -14.46 18.86 -4.98
C PHE A 275 -15.35 18.11 -3.97
N GLY A 276 -16.55 18.64 -3.71
CA GLY A 276 -17.58 18.00 -2.88
C GLY A 276 -18.10 16.72 -3.53
N GLN A 277 -18.57 16.85 -4.76
CA GLN A 277 -19.19 15.78 -5.57
C GLN A 277 -20.64 15.54 -5.15
N GLU A 278 -21.10 14.29 -5.00
CA GLU A 278 -22.54 14.05 -4.83
C GLU A 278 -22.97 14.25 -3.38
N GLY A 279 -23.79 15.26 -3.11
CA GLY A 279 -24.51 15.40 -1.85
C GLY A 279 -24.50 16.83 -1.31
N ASN A 280 -24.75 17.02 -0.02
CA ASN A 280 -24.87 18.38 0.53
C ASN A 280 -23.63 18.73 1.34
N ASP A 281 -22.69 19.41 0.71
CA ASP A 281 -21.34 19.55 1.20
C ASP A 281 -21.06 20.92 1.83
N ILE A 282 -20.06 20.93 2.71
CA ILE A 282 -19.51 22.15 3.29
C ILE A 282 -18.02 22.22 2.97
N LEU A 283 -17.65 23.14 2.10
CA LEU A 283 -16.31 23.34 1.60
C LEU A 283 -15.70 24.60 2.22
N LYS A 284 -14.45 24.51 2.66
CA LYS A 284 -13.64 25.64 3.10
C LYS A 284 -12.29 25.60 2.40
N GLY A 285 -11.92 26.67 1.70
CA GLY A 285 -10.62 26.78 1.03
C GLY A 285 -9.49 26.87 2.04
N GLY A 286 -9.48 27.95 2.82
CA GLY A 286 -8.49 28.15 3.86
C GLY A 286 -7.58 29.32 3.54
N ASN A 287 -6.28 29.12 3.57
CA ASN A 287 -5.30 30.12 3.18
C ASN A 287 -4.77 29.82 1.79
N GLY A 288 -4.88 30.77 0.88
CA GLY A 288 -4.28 30.73 -0.43
C GLY A 288 -5.30 31.10 -1.49
N ASN A 289 -5.18 30.51 -2.67
CA ASN A 289 -6.07 30.82 -3.79
C ASN A 289 -6.65 29.49 -4.21
N ASP A 290 -7.86 29.23 -3.77
CA ASP A 290 -8.45 27.91 -3.80
C ASP A 290 -9.48 27.80 -4.92
N THR A 291 -9.70 26.59 -5.38
CA THR A 291 -10.79 26.24 -6.29
C THR A 291 -11.72 25.28 -5.56
N LEU A 292 -12.95 25.71 -5.31
CA LEU A 292 -13.96 24.96 -4.58
C LEU A 292 -15.13 24.65 -5.53
N ASP A 293 -15.46 23.39 -5.71
CA ASP A 293 -16.57 22.93 -6.53
C ASP A 293 -17.45 22.03 -5.66
N GLY A 294 -18.66 22.49 -5.33
CA GLY A 294 -19.63 21.71 -4.55
C GLY A 294 -20.08 20.48 -5.30
N GLY A 295 -20.23 20.57 -6.63
CA GLY A 295 -20.81 19.53 -7.45
C GLY A 295 -22.35 19.62 -7.52
N PRO A 296 -23.05 18.50 -7.73
CA PRO A 296 -24.50 18.45 -7.68
C PRO A 296 -25.05 18.50 -6.24
N ASP A 297 -26.28 19.01 -6.11
CA ASP A 297 -27.12 19.07 -4.91
C ASP A 297 -27.13 20.44 -4.20
N THR A 298 -26.81 20.56 -2.91
CA THR A 298 -26.93 21.86 -2.23
C THR A 298 -25.77 22.08 -1.27
N ASP A 299 -24.86 22.93 -1.73
CA ASP A 299 -23.55 23.08 -1.15
C ASP A 299 -23.32 24.47 -0.57
N SER A 300 -22.36 24.51 0.36
CA SER A 300 -21.83 25.76 0.89
C SER A 300 -20.31 25.79 0.75
N ALA A 301 -19.81 26.77 0.01
CA ALA A 301 -18.38 27.03 -0.15
C ALA A 301 -17.98 28.35 0.53
N ASP A 302 -16.88 28.30 1.28
CA ASP A 302 -16.25 29.46 1.91
C ASP A 302 -14.76 29.52 1.53
N GLY A 303 -14.38 30.41 0.59
CA GLY A 303 -13.00 30.55 0.12
C GLY A 303 -12.00 30.91 1.23
N GLN A 304 -12.47 31.70 2.20
CA GLN A 304 -11.69 32.25 3.31
C GLN A 304 -10.60 33.25 2.88
N LEU A 305 -9.32 32.93 3.05
CA LEU A 305 -8.22 33.87 2.93
C LEU A 305 -7.48 33.73 1.60
N GLY A 306 -7.83 34.58 0.65
CA GLY A 306 -7.07 34.90 -0.54
C GLY A 306 -7.99 35.19 -1.71
N THR A 307 -7.63 34.76 -2.92
CA THR A 307 -8.46 34.94 -4.11
C THR A 307 -8.93 33.57 -4.59
N ASP A 308 -10.20 33.28 -4.33
CA ASP A 308 -10.77 31.94 -4.48
C ASP A 308 -11.81 31.91 -5.58
N THR A 309 -11.90 30.77 -6.29
CA THR A 309 -12.98 30.47 -7.24
C THR A 309 -13.88 29.43 -6.60
N CYS A 310 -15.19 29.70 -6.57
CA CYS A 310 -16.18 28.77 -6.03
C CYS A 310 -17.28 28.50 -7.05
N ASP A 311 -17.80 27.28 -7.05
CA ASP A 311 -19.03 26.87 -7.72
C ASP A 311 -19.89 26.11 -6.70
N ALA A 312 -20.86 26.79 -6.08
CA ALA A 312 -21.78 26.21 -5.09
C ALA A 312 -23.07 27.05 -4.95
N GLU A 313 -24.14 26.48 -4.36
CA GLU A 313 -25.40 27.22 -4.13
C GLU A 313 -25.22 28.37 -3.13
N THR A 314 -24.36 28.19 -2.13
CA THR A 314 -24.04 29.22 -1.14
C THR A 314 -22.54 29.49 -1.09
N GLU A 315 -22.14 30.69 -1.49
CA GLU A 315 -20.73 31.08 -1.57
C GLU A 315 -20.41 32.26 -0.63
N THR A 316 -19.31 32.16 0.12
CA THR A 316 -18.75 33.27 0.90
C THR A 316 -17.24 33.39 0.67
N HIS A 317 -16.72 34.62 0.67
CA HIS A 317 -15.30 34.89 0.41
C HIS A 317 -14.78 34.32 -0.91
N CYS A 318 -15.65 34.17 -1.92
CA CYS A 318 -15.30 33.75 -3.28
C CYS A 318 -15.25 34.98 -4.21
N GLU A 319 -14.30 35.01 -5.14
CA GLU A 319 -14.29 35.96 -6.25
C GLU A 319 -15.05 35.36 -7.46
N LEU A 320 -15.83 36.21 -8.16
CA LEU A 320 -16.59 35.84 -9.37
C LEU A 320 -15.77 36.04 -10.66
#